data_AF-A0A383CTK9-F1
#
_entry.id   AF-A0A383CTK9-F1
#
_cell.length_a   1.000
_cell.length_b   1.000
_cell.length_c   1.000
_cell.angle_alpha   90.00
_cell.angle_beta   90.00
_cell.angle_gamma   90.00
#
_symmetry.space_group_name_H-M   'P 1'
#
loop_
_entity.id
_entity.type
_entity.pdbx_description
1 polymer ?
#
loop_
_entity_poly.entity_id
_entity_poly.type
_entity_poly.pdbx_seq_one_letter_code
_entity_poly.pdbx_strand_id
1 'polypeptide(L)' 'CKVCGEDPTERGSGGMYKNKREDKKLAKDYCERTANFNQIVKPVWKPCCGALDYYSVRMKKSKDPLWKQKLKS' A
#
# COMPACT_ATOMS: atom_id res chain seq x y z
N CYS A 1 5.02 -13.71 15.76
CA CYS A 1 6.16 -12.75 15.71
C CYS A 1 6.41 -12.30 17.13
N LYS A 2 7.64 -12.41 17.66
CA LYS A 2 7.90 -12.09 19.08
C LYS A 2 7.68 -10.61 19.46
N VAL A 3 7.65 -9.71 18.47
CA VAL A 3 7.48 -8.26 18.69
C VAL A 3 6.02 -7.82 18.61
N CYS A 4 5.27 -8.29 17.62
CA CYS A 4 3.90 -7.84 17.37
C CYS A 4 2.83 -8.94 17.53
N GLY A 5 3.20 -10.10 18.06
CA GLY A 5 2.30 -11.25 18.19
C GLY A 5 2.15 -12.05 16.89
N GLU A 6 2.02 -11.39 15.74
CA GLU A 6 1.65 -11.97 14.41
C GLU A 6 2.05 -13.44 14.21
N ASP A 7 1.09 -14.36 14.34
CA ASP A 7 1.29 -15.78 14.05
C ASP A 7 0.83 -16.09 12.61
N PRO A 8 1.74 -16.54 11.71
CA PRO A 8 1.38 -16.93 10.36
C PRO A 8 0.35 -18.05 10.28
N THR A 9 0.24 -18.88 11.32
CA THR A 9 -0.65 -20.04 11.39
C THR A 9 -2.07 -19.67 11.81
N GLU A 10 -2.25 -18.54 12.52
CA GLU A 10 -3.58 -18.04 12.94
C GLU A 10 -4.37 -17.42 11.78
N ARG A 11 -3.69 -16.96 10.73
CA ARG A 11 -4.35 -16.52 9.50
C ARG A 11 -4.68 -17.74 8.65
N GLY A 12 -5.91 -18.24 8.75
CA GLY A 12 -6.44 -19.40 8.02
C GLY A 12 -6.36 -19.37 6.48
N SER A 13 -5.71 -18.36 5.89
CA SER A 13 -5.44 -18.26 4.45
C SER A 13 -4.06 -17.68 4.14
N GLY A 14 -3.11 -17.70 5.08
CA GLY A 14 -1.75 -17.22 4.88
C GLY A 14 -1.70 -15.69 4.68
N GLY A 15 -1.32 -14.96 5.73
CA GLY A 15 -0.97 -13.55 5.57
C GLY A 15 0.07 -13.35 4.46
N MET A 16 0.06 -12.19 3.80
CA MET A 16 1.09 -11.85 2.83
C MET A 16 2.37 -11.38 3.54
N TYR A 17 3.53 -11.78 3.06
CA TYR A 17 4.82 -11.40 3.62
C TYR A 17 5.76 -10.79 2.58
N LYS A 18 6.42 -9.70 2.96
CA LYS A 18 7.34 -8.92 2.10
C LYS A 18 8.51 -9.73 1.55
N ASN A 19 8.95 -10.75 2.28
CA ASN A 19 10.07 -11.63 1.92
C ASN A 19 9.69 -12.69 0.88
N LYS A 20 8.40 -12.96 0.68
CA LYS A 20 7.91 -13.83 -0.39
C LYS A 20 7.68 -13.01 -1.64
N ARG A 21 8.29 -13.42 -2.75
CA ARG A 21 8.26 -12.66 -4.01
C ARG A 21 6.85 -12.64 -4.59
N GLU A 22 6.14 -13.75 -4.45
CA GLU A 22 4.78 -13.98 -4.91
C GLU A 22 3.82 -13.05 -4.19
N ASP A 23 3.90 -12.97 -2.87
CA ASP A 23 3.08 -12.09 -2.03
C ASP A 23 3.34 -10.61 -2.34
N LYS A 24 4.61 -10.25 -2.52
CA LYS A 24 4.98 -8.89 -2.90
C LYS A 24 4.42 -8.51 -4.27
N LYS A 25 4.45 -9.45 -5.22
CA LYS A 25 3.85 -9.27 -6.55
C LYS A 25 2.34 -9.14 -6.44
N LEU A 26 1.68 -10.04 -5.71
CA LEU A 26 0.24 -10.03 -5.50
C LEU A 26 -0.24 -8.72 -4.88
N ALA A 27 0.44 -8.25 -3.82
CA ALA A 27 0.12 -6.98 -3.17
C ALA A 27 0.31 -5.78 -4.11
N LYS A 28 1.32 -5.83 -4.99
CA LYS A 28 1.55 -4.81 -6.02
C LYS A 28 0.46 -4.83 -7.09
N ASP A 29 0.14 -6.00 -7.62
CA ASP A 29 -0.90 -6.18 -8.65
C ASP A 29 -2.28 -5.75 -8.14
N TYR A 30 -2.56 -5.94 -6.84
CA TYR A 30 -3.75 -5.42 -6.19
C TYR A 30 -3.77 -3.88 -6.16
N CYS A 31 -2.63 -3.25 -5.83
CA CYS A 31 -2.52 -1.79 -5.81
C CYS A 31 -2.75 -1.19 -7.20
N GLU A 32 -2.20 -1.79 -8.24
CA GLU A 32 -2.35 -1.32 -9.63
C GLU A 32 -3.78 -1.50 -10.14
N ARG A 33 -4.45 -2.59 -9.79
CA ARG A 33 -5.87 -2.82 -10.15
C ARG A 33 -6.84 -1.92 -9.42
N THR A 34 -6.54 -1.57 -8.17
CA THR A 34 -7.46 -0.80 -7.29
C THR A 34 -7.23 0.70 -7.39
N ALA A 35 -6.04 1.15 -7.80
CA ALA A 35 -5.74 2.57 -7.90
C ALA A 35 -6.52 3.23 -9.05
N ASN A 36 -7.44 4.12 -8.71
CA ASN A 36 -8.04 5.02 -9.68
C ASN A 36 -7.02 6.03 -10.23
N PHE A 37 -7.34 6.69 -11.34
CA PHE A 37 -6.44 7.63 -12.02
C PHE A 37 -5.87 8.74 -11.11
N ASN A 38 -6.62 9.13 -10.07
CA ASN A 38 -6.25 10.15 -9.09
C ASN A 38 -5.73 9.59 -7.75
N GLN A 39 -5.46 8.30 -7.66
CA GLN A 39 -5.02 7.65 -6.43
C GLN A 39 -3.64 7.01 -6.60
N ILE A 40 -2.90 6.95 -5.50
CA ILE A 40 -1.65 6.21 -5.34
C ILE A 40 -1.90 5.22 -4.20
N VAL A 41 -1.96 3.94 -4.53
CA VAL A 41 -2.11 2.86 -3.56
C VAL A 41 -0.75 2.17 -3.38
N LYS A 42 -0.32 1.95 -2.14
CA LYS A 42 0.93 1.24 -1.82
C LYS A 42 0.73 0.27 -0.67
N PRO A 43 1.29 -0.95 -0.74
CA PRO A 43 1.26 -1.87 0.39
C PRO A 43 2.25 -1.41 1.46
N VAL A 44 1.80 -1.39 2.72
CA VAL A 44 2.63 -1.11 3.90
C VAL A 44 2.87 -2.41 4.63
N TRP A 45 4.15 -2.70 4.86
CA TRP A 45 4.61 -3.94 5.49
C TRP A 45 5.10 -3.64 6.89
N LYS A 46 4.76 -4.48 7.86
CA LYS A 46 5.27 -4.38 9.23
C LYS A 46 6.80 -4.50 9.21
N PRO A 47 7.54 -3.57 9.85
CA PRO A 47 9.00 -3.65 9.87
C PRO A 47 9.51 -4.85 10.68
N CYS A 48 8.75 -5.29 11.70
CA CYS A 48 9.17 -6.34 12.64
C CYS A 48 9.12 -7.77 12.08
N CYS A 49 8.15 -8.07 11.21
CA CYS A 49 7.97 -9.43 10.66
C CYS A 49 7.78 -9.46 9.14
N GLY A 50 7.70 -8.31 8.49
CA GLY A 50 7.45 -8.21 7.06
C GLY A 50 6.03 -8.61 6.65
N ALA A 51 5.13 -8.91 7.59
CA ALA A 51 3.72 -9.17 7.28
C ALA A 51 3.08 -7.91 6.68
N LEU A 52 2.15 -8.10 5.74
CA LEU A 52 1.33 -7.02 5.23
C LEU A 52 0.48 -6.46 6.38
N ASP A 53 0.58 -5.15 6.58
CA ASP A 53 -0.16 -4.45 7.63
C ASP A 53 -1.46 -3.88 7.06
N TYR A 54 -1.31 -2.94 6.11
CA TYR A 54 -2.42 -2.26 5.45
C TYR A 54 -1.97 -1.70 4.09
N TYR A 55 -2.92 -1.19 3.30
CA TYR A 55 -2.63 -0.45 2.08
C TYR A 55 -2.79 1.06 2.34
N SER A 56 -1.74 1.83 2.06
CA SER A 56 -1.80 3.29 2.09
C SER A 56 -2.40 3.79 0.78
N VAL A 57 -3.52 4.51 0.87
CA VAL A 57 -4.14 5.22 -0.26
C VAL A 57 -3.87 6.71 -0.10
N ARG A 58 -3.31 7.35 -1.13
CA ARG A 58 -3.10 8.80 -1.18
C ARG A 58 -3.69 9.35 -2.47
N MET A 59 -4.34 10.51 -2.40
CA MET A 59 -4.75 11.22 -3.61
C MET A 59 -3.50 11.80 -4.29
N LYS A 60 -3.39 11.63 -5.60
CA LYS A 60 -2.41 12.37 -6.40
C LYS A 60 -2.68 13.85 -6.16
N LYS A 61 -1.64 14.64 -5.92
CA LYS A 61 -1.80 16.09 -5.85
C LYS A 61 -2.42 16.52 -7.18
N SER A 62 -3.67 16.99 -7.10
CA SER A 62 -4.23 17.84 -8.15
C SER A 62 -3.19 18.91 -8.43
N LYS A 63 -3.02 19.30 -9.70
CA LYS A 63 -2.40 20.60 -10.03
C LYS A 63 -2.92 21.62 -9.02
N ASP A 64 -2.05 22.51 -8.55
CA ASP A 64 -2.39 23.52 -7.54
C ASP A 64 -3.82 24.00 -7.75
N PRO A 65 -4.66 24.02 -6.72
CA PRO A 65 -6.07 24.34 -6.93
C PRO A 65 -6.17 25.66 -7.68
N LEU A 66 -7.16 25.83 -8.56
CA LEU A 66 -7.21 26.91 -9.57
C LEU A 66 -6.86 28.30 -8.99
N TRP A 67 -7.26 28.57 -7.75
CA TRP A 67 -6.97 29.80 -7.00
C TRP A 67 -5.50 30.02 -6.60
N LYS A 68 -4.64 29.01 -6.67
CA LYS A 68 -3.17 29.07 -6.50
C LYS A 68 -2.41 29.07 -7.81
N GLN A 69 -3.06 28.82 -8.95
CA GLN A 69 -2.39 28.84 -10.25
C GLN A 69 -2.18 30.30 -10.65
N LYS A 70 -0.92 30.72 -10.86
CA LYS A 70 -0.63 32.04 -11.45
C LYS A 70 -1.26 32.07 -12.84
N LEU A 71 -2.21 32.97 -13.06
CA LEU A 71 -2.70 33.30 -14.40
C LEU A 71 -1.47 33.73 -15.21
N LYS A 72 -1.11 32.92 -16.22
CA LYS A 72 -0.14 33.37 -17.22
C LYS A 72 -0.84 34.46 -18.02
N SER A 73 -0.36 35.69 -17.85
CA SER A 73 -0.71 36.84 -18.69
C SER A 73 -0.31 36.60 -20.14
#